data_AF-A0A1J5P9T0-F1
#
_entry.id   AF-A0A1J5P9T0-F1
#
_cell.length_a   1.000
_cell.length_b   1.000
_cell.length_c   1.000
_cell.angle_alpha   90.00
_cell.angle_beta   90.00
_cell.angle_gamma   90.00
#
_symmetry.space_group_name_H-M   'P 1'
#
loop_
_entity.id
_entity.type
_entity.pdbx_description
1 polymer ?
#
loop_
_entity_poly.entity_id
_entity_poly.type
_entity_poly.pdbx_seq_one_letter_code
_entity_poly.pdbx_strand_id
1 'polypeptide(L)'
;MTKRTTATPQQITEMLALREAGYTALAISQKLGLSVRTIHRYLSAHGAKKGRLKAEAIEQARNDLFQLVTSSPAIREAAAKLIADDLAHSNHIRAIMIEAAEHLKATTPQEAMLVMRAAAAYSTALKNTSDTIRHSLGANKVDDETDDLPELVVRELTSDEIAELISKQGTVDDELA
;
A
#
# COMPACT_ATOMS: atom_id res chain seq x y z
N MET A 1 30.54 -6.24 35.13
CA MET A 1 29.73 -7.43 34.78
C MET A 1 28.35 -6.98 34.35
N THR A 2 28.03 -6.98 33.06
CA THR A 2 26.73 -6.55 32.54
C THR A 2 25.71 -7.68 32.78
N LYS A 3 24.69 -7.40 33.61
CA LYS A 3 23.57 -8.33 33.89
C LYS A 3 22.96 -8.76 32.55
N ARG A 4 23.03 -10.05 32.22
CA ARG A 4 22.31 -10.61 31.07
C ARG A 4 20.83 -10.57 31.42
N THR A 5 20.05 -9.76 30.71
CA THR A 5 18.59 -9.81 30.80
C THR A 5 18.11 -11.15 30.24
N THR A 6 17.72 -12.06 31.12
CA THR A 6 17.08 -13.32 30.78
C THR A 6 15.62 -13.02 30.46
N ALA A 7 15.15 -13.41 29.29
CA ALA A 7 13.74 -13.25 28.93
C ALA A 7 12.89 -14.16 29.83
N THR A 8 11.74 -13.68 30.29
CA THR A 8 10.83 -14.49 31.09
C THR A 8 10.24 -15.62 30.24
N PRO A 9 9.77 -16.73 30.85
CA PRO A 9 9.10 -17.80 30.10
C PRO A 9 7.94 -17.30 29.24
N GLN A 10 7.17 -16.32 29.76
CA GLN A 10 6.07 -15.70 29.03
C GLN A 10 6.56 -14.90 27.80
N GLN A 11 7.64 -14.13 27.94
CA GLN A 11 8.27 -13.43 26.81
C GLN A 11 8.86 -14.38 25.76
N ILE A 12 9.37 -15.54 26.18
CA ILE A 12 9.87 -16.57 25.25
C ILE A 12 8.70 -17.16 24.46
N THR A 13 7.60 -17.52 25.10
CA THR A 13 6.39 -18.03 24.42
C THR A 13 5.82 -17.01 23.44
N GLU A 14 5.70 -15.75 23.87
CA GLU A 14 5.19 -14.67 23.02
C GLU A 14 6.13 -14.40 21.83
N MET A 15 7.45 -14.39 22.04
CA MET A 15 8.46 -14.26 20.99
C MET A 15 8.35 -15.37 19.94
N LEU A 16 8.17 -16.62 20.36
CA LEU A 16 7.98 -17.75 19.46
C LEU A 16 6.69 -17.61 18.66
N ALA A 17 5.57 -17.29 19.32
CA ALA A 17 4.29 -17.07 18.66
C ALA A 17 4.38 -15.96 17.60
N LEU A 18 5.01 -14.83 17.92
CA LEU A 18 5.22 -13.73 16.96
C LEU A 18 6.13 -14.15 15.80
N ARG A 19 7.19 -14.91 16.07
CA ARG A 19 8.09 -15.41 15.02
C ARG A 19 7.38 -16.36 14.06
N GLU A 20 6.57 -17.25 14.62
CA GLU A 20 5.75 -18.21 13.88
C GLU A 20 4.65 -17.50 13.08
N ALA A 21 4.12 -16.38 13.59
CA ALA A 21 3.21 -15.47 12.88
C ALA A 21 3.88 -14.59 11.81
N GLY A 22 5.18 -14.79 11.54
CA GLY A 22 5.88 -14.14 10.43
C GLY A 22 6.57 -12.81 10.77
N TYR A 23 6.53 -12.36 12.04
CA TYR A 23 7.19 -11.12 12.45
C TYR A 23 8.73 -11.23 12.31
N THR A 24 9.35 -10.10 11.94
CA THR A 24 10.82 -9.99 11.89
C THR A 24 11.39 -9.89 13.30
N ALA A 25 12.65 -10.31 13.49
CA ALA A 25 13.30 -10.21 14.81
C ALA A 25 13.38 -8.75 15.31
N LEU A 26 13.42 -7.78 14.39
CA LEU A 26 13.38 -6.35 14.71
C LEU A 26 12.02 -5.92 15.25
N ALA A 27 10.92 -6.31 14.59
CA ALA A 27 9.57 -6.00 15.07
C ALA A 27 9.29 -6.64 16.44
N ILE A 28 9.74 -7.88 16.64
CA ILE A 28 9.62 -8.58 17.94
C ILE A 28 10.47 -7.88 19.01
N SER A 29 11.67 -7.41 18.64
CA SER A 29 12.56 -6.66 19.54
C SER A 29 11.91 -5.36 20.03
N GLN A 30 11.29 -4.61 19.13
CA GLN A 30 10.56 -3.38 19.46
C GLN A 30 9.33 -3.67 20.35
N LYS A 31 8.58 -4.74 20.06
CA LYS A 31 7.36 -5.10 20.81
C LYS A 31 7.64 -5.61 22.22
N LEU A 32 8.68 -6.42 22.40
CA LEU A 32 9.02 -7.03 23.69
C LEU A 32 10.06 -6.25 24.51
N GLY A 33 10.61 -5.17 23.96
CA GLY A 33 11.68 -4.38 24.60
C GLY A 33 12.99 -5.15 24.80
N LEU A 34 13.21 -6.23 24.03
CA LEU A 34 14.39 -7.09 24.13
C LEU A 34 15.34 -6.81 22.97
N SER A 35 16.65 -6.91 23.19
CA SER A 35 17.62 -6.75 22.10
C SER A 35 17.43 -7.80 20.99
N VAL A 36 17.65 -7.43 19.73
CA VAL A 36 17.60 -8.34 18.57
C VAL A 36 18.52 -9.56 18.77
N ARG A 37 19.67 -9.40 19.43
CA ARG A 37 20.59 -10.50 19.78
C ARG A 37 19.96 -11.48 20.78
N THR A 38 19.21 -10.97 21.76
CA THR A 38 18.44 -11.80 22.69
C THR A 38 17.37 -12.60 21.94
N ILE A 39 16.63 -11.96 21.03
CA ILE A 39 15.62 -12.60 20.20
C ILE A 39 16.22 -13.75 19.37
N HIS A 40 17.28 -13.48 18.60
CA HIS A 40 17.93 -14.53 17.79
C HIS A 40 18.41 -15.72 18.62
N ARG A 41 18.99 -15.47 19.80
CA ARG A 41 19.46 -16.53 20.69
C ARG A 41 18.33 -17.48 21.11
N TYR A 42 17.18 -16.94 21.52
CA TYR A 42 16.04 -17.77 21.95
C TYR A 42 15.33 -18.45 20.78
N LEU A 43 15.16 -17.76 19.65
CA LEU A 43 14.55 -18.35 18.45
C LEU A 43 15.38 -19.52 17.91
N SER A 44 16.71 -19.38 17.83
CA SER A 44 17.61 -20.45 17.41
C SER A 44 17.62 -21.61 18.40
N ALA A 45 17.57 -21.33 19.70
CA ALA A 45 17.54 -22.37 20.74
C ALA A 45 16.24 -23.20 20.72
N HIS A 46 15.13 -22.64 20.22
CA HIS A 46 13.81 -23.31 20.23
C HIS A 46 13.34 -23.72 18.84
N GLY A 47 14.21 -23.62 17.82
CA GLY A 47 13.94 -24.12 16.46
C GLY A 47 12.82 -23.41 15.69
N ALA A 48 12.40 -22.22 16.14
CA ALA A 48 11.32 -21.46 15.52
C ALA A 48 11.72 -20.95 14.14
N LYS A 49 10.89 -21.24 13.14
CA LYS A 49 11.09 -20.79 11.74
C LYS A 49 10.06 -19.72 11.41
N LYS A 50 10.43 -18.77 10.55
CA LYS A 50 9.50 -17.71 10.14
C LYS A 50 8.33 -18.36 9.38
N GLY A 51 7.10 -18.14 9.84
CA GLY A 51 5.88 -18.46 9.06
C GLY A 51 5.44 -19.92 9.06
N ARG A 52 5.57 -20.66 10.17
CA ARG A 52 5.06 -22.04 10.26
C ARG A 52 3.59 -22.11 10.75
N LEU A 53 2.98 -20.99 11.14
CA LEU A 53 1.55 -20.92 11.47
C LEU A 53 0.66 -20.90 10.22
N LYS A 54 -0.49 -21.59 10.29
CA LYS A 54 -1.51 -21.73 9.23
C LYS A 54 -1.92 -20.35 8.68
N ALA A 55 -2.28 -20.31 7.40
CA ALA A 55 -2.69 -19.09 6.68
C ALA A 55 -3.72 -18.24 7.44
N GLU A 56 -4.65 -18.85 8.17
CA GLU A 56 -5.63 -18.15 9.04
C GLU A 56 -5.00 -17.29 10.14
N ALA A 57 -3.92 -17.74 10.78
CA ALA A 57 -3.24 -16.96 11.82
C ALA A 57 -2.44 -15.78 11.23
N ILE A 58 -1.96 -15.92 9.99
CA ILE A 58 -1.31 -14.84 9.24
C ILE A 58 -2.35 -13.80 8.83
N GLU A 59 -3.51 -14.23 8.32
CA GLU A 59 -4.61 -13.32 7.96
C GLU A 59 -5.21 -12.64 9.19
N GLN A 60 -5.37 -13.34 10.31
CA GLN A 60 -5.80 -12.72 11.57
C GLN A 60 -4.79 -11.69 12.06
N ALA A 61 -3.49 -12.00 12.05
CA ALA A 61 -2.46 -11.04 12.46
C ALA A 61 -2.37 -9.83 11.52
N ARG A 62 -2.60 -10.04 10.21
CA ARG A 62 -2.70 -8.97 9.21
C ARG A 62 -3.92 -8.10 9.47
N ASN A 63 -5.07 -8.69 9.78
CA ASN A 63 -6.30 -7.99 10.13
C ASN A 63 -6.15 -7.20 11.43
N ASP A 64 -5.53 -7.77 12.46
CA ASP A 64 -5.26 -7.08 13.72
C ASP A 64 -4.30 -5.89 13.52
N LEU A 65 -3.27 -6.06 12.66
CA LEU A 65 -2.35 -4.99 12.31
C LEU A 65 -3.06 -3.88 11.52
N PHE A 66 -3.92 -4.27 10.58
CA PHE A 66 -4.72 -3.35 9.78
C PHE A 66 -5.67 -2.55 10.69
N GLN A 67 -6.40 -3.22 11.58
CA GLN A 67 -7.25 -2.62 12.60
C GLN A 67 -6.48 -1.63 13.50
N LEU A 68 -5.25 -1.96 13.91
CA LEU A 68 -4.39 -1.05 14.67
C LEU A 68 -4.09 0.23 13.88
N VAL A 69 -3.76 0.10 12.59
CA VAL A 69 -3.46 1.22 11.68
C VAL A 69 -4.70 2.07 11.41
N THR A 70 -5.87 1.47 11.23
CA THR A 70 -7.11 2.21 10.94
C THR A 70 -7.71 2.87 12.18
N SER A 71 -7.55 2.27 13.36
CA SER A 71 -8.25 2.67 14.58
C SER A 71 -7.44 3.59 15.51
N SER A 72 -6.11 3.63 15.38
CA SER A 72 -5.26 4.47 16.23
C SER A 72 -4.98 5.84 15.61
N PRO A 73 -5.46 6.95 16.22
CA PRO A 73 -5.16 8.30 15.74
C PRO A 73 -3.66 8.60 15.62
N ALA A 74 -2.84 8.08 16.55
CA ALA A 74 -1.39 8.27 16.54
C ALA A 74 -0.71 7.56 15.35
N ILE A 75 -1.22 6.39 14.95
CA ILE A 75 -0.69 5.66 13.79
C ILE A 75 -1.11 6.34 12.49
N ARG A 76 -2.36 6.84 12.40
CA ARG A 76 -2.80 7.65 11.25
C ARG A 76 -1.97 8.92 11.11
N GLU A 77 -1.66 9.61 12.20
CA GLU A 77 -0.79 10.78 12.19
C GLU A 77 0.63 10.42 11.71
N ALA A 78 1.20 9.32 12.21
CA ALA A 78 2.52 8.84 11.76
C ALA A 78 2.53 8.46 10.27
N ALA A 79 1.48 7.79 9.78
CA ALA A 79 1.33 7.45 8.37
C ALA A 79 1.18 8.72 7.50
N ALA A 80 0.37 9.68 7.93
CA ALA A 80 0.21 10.96 7.22
C ALA A 80 1.54 11.73 7.14
N LYS A 81 2.32 11.76 8.23
CA LYS A 81 3.67 12.35 8.23
C LYS A 81 4.60 11.65 7.25
N LEU A 82 4.57 10.32 7.19
CA LEU A 82 5.39 9.55 6.25
C LEU A 82 5.02 9.85 4.80
N ILE A 83 3.73 9.90 4.48
CA ILE A 83 3.25 10.26 3.13
C ILE A 83 3.68 11.69 2.75
N ALA A 84 3.56 12.63 3.69
CA ALA A 84 3.98 14.01 3.48
C ALA A 84 5.50 14.10 3.23
N ASP A 85 6.30 13.32 3.94
CA ASP A 85 7.75 13.26 3.78
C ASP A 85 8.16 12.64 2.44
N ASP A 86 7.52 11.54 2.03
CA ASP A 86 7.73 10.91 0.72
C ASP A 86 7.43 11.87 -0.44
N LEU A 87 6.36 12.67 -0.30
CA LEU A 87 5.98 13.68 -1.28
C LEU A 87 7.02 14.82 -1.31
N ALA A 88 7.45 15.31 -0.15
CA ALA A 88 8.46 16.34 -0.04
C ALA A 88 9.79 15.91 -0.69
N HIS A 89 10.25 14.69 -0.40
CA HIS A 89 11.44 14.12 -1.02
C HIS A 89 11.30 13.92 -2.53
N SER A 90 10.15 13.41 -2.99
CA SER A 90 9.90 13.23 -4.42
C SER A 90 9.93 14.56 -5.17
N ASN A 91 9.35 15.62 -4.60
CA ASN A 91 9.39 16.96 -5.15
C ASN A 91 10.80 17.55 -5.15
N HIS A 92 11.55 17.37 -4.06
CA HIS A 92 12.93 17.83 -3.95
C HIS A 92 13.84 17.19 -5.01
N ILE A 93 13.73 15.87 -5.20
CA ILE A 93 14.47 15.15 -6.25
C ILE A 93 14.13 15.73 -7.62
N ARG A 94 12.85 15.97 -7.91
CA ARG A 94 12.42 16.55 -9.19
C ARG A 94 12.99 17.96 -9.40
N ALA A 95 13.05 18.79 -8.38
CA ALA A 95 13.65 20.13 -8.47
C ALA A 95 15.14 20.06 -8.83
N ILE A 96 15.92 19.21 -8.15
CA ILE A 96 17.34 18.98 -8.46
C ILE A 96 17.50 18.49 -9.91
N MET A 97 16.63 17.57 -10.33
CA MET A 97 16.68 17.02 -11.67
C MET A 97 16.39 18.08 -12.74
N ILE A 98 15.40 18.96 -12.51
CA ILE A 98 15.09 20.08 -13.43
C ILE A 98 16.31 20.99 -13.57
N GLU A 99 16.91 21.39 -12.45
CA GLU A 99 18.12 22.23 -12.44
C GLU A 99 19.26 21.56 -13.21
N ALA A 100 19.50 20.26 -12.98
CA ALA A 100 20.53 19.51 -13.71
C ALA A 100 20.21 19.40 -15.21
N ALA A 101 18.94 19.24 -15.58
CA ALA A 101 18.50 19.09 -16.97
C ALA A 101 18.70 20.37 -17.80
N GLU A 102 18.59 21.56 -17.20
CA GLU A 102 18.85 22.85 -17.87
C GLU A 102 20.29 22.96 -18.39
N HIS A 103 21.22 22.23 -17.78
CA HIS A 103 22.63 22.19 -18.14
C HIS A 103 22.98 21.10 -19.16
N LEU A 104 22.03 20.25 -19.54
CA LEU A 104 22.25 19.18 -20.52
C LEU A 104 22.26 19.73 -21.95
N LYS A 105 23.42 20.23 -22.38
CA LYS A 105 23.67 20.69 -23.74
C LYS A 105 24.85 19.93 -24.33
N ALA A 106 24.70 19.49 -25.57
CA ALA A 106 25.75 18.80 -26.31
C ALA A 106 26.16 19.61 -27.53
N THR A 107 27.47 19.81 -27.68
CA THR A 107 28.10 20.43 -28.86
C THR A 107 28.94 19.43 -29.65
N THR A 108 29.24 18.27 -29.06
CA THR A 108 29.99 17.18 -29.68
C THR A 108 29.25 15.84 -29.59
N PRO A 109 29.58 14.85 -30.45
CA PRO A 109 28.99 13.51 -30.37
C PRO A 109 29.25 12.79 -29.02
N GLN A 110 30.42 13.00 -28.42
CA GLN A 110 30.77 12.43 -27.11
C GLN A 110 29.91 13.04 -26.00
N GLU A 111 29.70 14.36 -26.03
CA GLU A 111 28.77 15.04 -25.11
C GLU A 111 27.32 14.59 -25.33
N ALA A 112 26.90 14.39 -26.59
CA ALA A 112 25.56 13.89 -26.90
C ALA A 112 25.29 12.53 -26.25
N MET A 113 26.27 11.63 -26.26
CA MET A 113 26.18 10.35 -25.56
C MET A 113 26.04 10.50 -24.04
N LEU A 114 26.69 11.50 -23.43
CA LEU A 114 26.55 11.81 -22.00
C LEU A 114 25.17 12.41 -21.69
N VAL A 115 24.69 13.32 -22.53
CA VAL A 115 23.34 13.91 -22.43
C VAL A 115 22.26 12.83 -22.55
N MET A 116 22.38 11.90 -23.50
CA MET A 116 21.42 10.79 -23.66
C MET A 116 21.42 9.87 -22.44
N ARG A 117 22.60 9.59 -21.84
CA ARG A 117 22.69 8.83 -20.59
C ARG A 117 22.05 9.56 -19.42
N ALA A 118 22.29 10.87 -19.29
CA ALA A 118 21.67 11.70 -18.27
C ALA A 118 20.15 11.77 -18.45
N ALA A 119 19.65 11.89 -19.68
CA ALA A 119 18.22 11.89 -19.99
C ALA A 119 17.55 10.55 -19.64
N ALA A 120 18.22 9.42 -19.89
CA ALA A 120 17.71 8.10 -19.47
C ALA A 120 17.65 7.97 -17.93
N ALA A 121 18.66 8.47 -17.23
CA ALA A 121 18.65 8.52 -15.77
C ALA A 121 17.53 9.42 -15.23
N TYR A 122 17.34 10.60 -15.83
CA TYR A 122 16.27 11.54 -15.52
C TYR A 122 14.88 10.89 -15.69
N SER A 123 14.64 10.21 -16.82
CA SER A 123 13.39 9.49 -17.10
C SER A 123 13.11 8.40 -16.04
N THR A 124 14.14 7.67 -15.63
CA THR A 124 14.03 6.64 -14.59
C THR A 124 13.71 7.24 -13.22
N ALA A 125 14.37 8.34 -12.84
CA ALA A 125 14.07 9.05 -11.60
C ALA A 125 12.64 9.63 -11.60
N LEU A 126 12.19 10.17 -12.73
CA LEU A 126 10.83 10.69 -12.88
C LEU A 126 9.77 9.57 -12.74
N LYS A 127 10.02 8.41 -13.36
CA LYS A 127 9.15 7.24 -13.19
C LYS A 127 9.11 6.80 -11.73
N ASN A 128 10.27 6.58 -11.10
CA ASN A 128 10.34 6.10 -9.72
C ASN A 128 9.63 7.05 -8.74
N THR A 129 9.86 8.37 -8.85
CA THR A 129 9.16 9.35 -8.01
C THR A 129 7.65 9.37 -8.29
N SER A 130 7.23 9.16 -9.54
CA SER A 130 5.79 9.06 -9.89
C SER A 130 5.14 7.80 -9.32
N ASP A 131 5.85 6.67 -9.32
CA ASP A 131 5.39 5.41 -8.76
C ASP A 131 5.30 5.50 -7.22
N THR A 132 6.30 6.12 -6.56
CA THR A 132 6.26 6.41 -5.12
C THR A 132 5.06 7.29 -4.77
N ILE A 133 4.86 8.42 -5.46
CA ILE A 133 3.71 9.30 -5.20
C ILE A 133 2.38 8.56 -5.38
N ARG A 134 2.22 7.79 -6.47
CA ARG A 134 1.00 7.00 -6.71
C ARG A 134 0.76 5.96 -5.63
N HIS A 135 1.81 5.30 -5.15
CA HIS A 135 1.71 4.31 -4.09
C HIS A 135 1.37 4.94 -2.74
N SER A 136 2.07 6.02 -2.35
CA SER A 136 1.86 6.71 -1.07
C SER A 136 0.48 7.38 -0.98
N LEU A 137 -0.09 7.83 -2.12
CA LEU A 137 -1.45 8.38 -2.18
C LEU A 137 -2.55 7.32 -2.36
N GLY A 138 -2.20 6.05 -2.51
CA GLY A 138 -3.17 4.98 -2.74
C GLY A 138 -3.84 5.02 -4.13
N ALA A 139 -3.32 5.79 -5.09
CA ALA A 139 -3.88 5.91 -6.44
C ALA A 139 -3.78 4.62 -7.29
N ASN A 140 -3.05 3.61 -6.80
CA ASN A 140 -3.01 2.26 -7.38
C ASN A 140 -4.04 1.31 -6.75
N LYS A 141 -4.83 1.77 -5.77
CA LYS A 141 -6.09 1.10 -5.46
C LYS A 141 -7.04 1.49 -6.59
N VAL A 142 -7.05 0.66 -7.63
CA VAL A 142 -8.29 0.48 -8.38
C VAL A 142 -9.26 0.03 -7.30
N ASP A 143 -10.23 0.88 -6.99
CA ASP A 143 -11.31 0.50 -6.12
C ASP A 143 -11.88 -0.81 -6.68
N ASP A 144 -11.66 -1.89 -5.94
CA ASP A 144 -12.50 -3.08 -5.97
C ASP A 144 -13.85 -2.75 -5.28
N GLU A 145 -14.26 -1.47 -5.32
CA GLU A 145 -15.67 -1.15 -5.38
C GLU A 145 -16.14 -1.78 -6.69
N THR A 146 -16.55 -3.05 -6.60
CA THR A 146 -17.73 -3.50 -7.31
C THR A 146 -18.84 -2.49 -6.98
N ASP A 147 -18.82 -1.34 -7.66
CA ASP A 147 -20.04 -0.65 -8.01
C ASP A 147 -20.89 -1.74 -8.63
N ASP A 148 -21.95 -2.14 -7.91
CA ASP A 148 -22.94 -3.09 -8.38
C ASP A 148 -23.40 -2.59 -9.76
N LEU A 149 -22.78 -3.12 -10.81
CA LEU A 149 -23.14 -2.82 -12.17
C LEU A 149 -24.64 -3.14 -12.26
N PRO A 150 -25.48 -2.19 -12.69
CA PRO A 150 -26.92 -2.42 -12.69
C PRO A 150 -27.23 -3.67 -13.51
N GLU A 151 -27.89 -4.63 -12.89
CA GLU A 151 -28.27 -5.87 -13.58
C GLU A 151 -29.23 -5.52 -14.72
N LEU A 152 -28.84 -5.87 -15.95
CA LEU A 152 -29.74 -5.78 -17.10
C LEU A 152 -30.77 -6.90 -17.01
N VAL A 153 -31.95 -6.59 -16.45
CA VAL A 153 -33.07 -7.53 -16.38
C VAL A 153 -33.88 -7.46 -17.67
N VAL A 154 -33.65 -8.40 -18.58
CA VAL A 154 -34.49 -8.59 -19.78
C VAL A 154 -35.67 -9.48 -19.39
N ARG A 155 -36.88 -8.93 -19.40
CA ARG A 155 -38.14 -9.66 -19.18
C ARG A 155 -39.10 -9.45 -20.34
N GLU A 156 -39.87 -10.47 -20.67
CA GLU A 156 -40.98 -10.33 -21.61
C GLU A 156 -42.09 -9.52 -20.95
N LEU A 157 -42.57 -8.49 -21.67
CA LEU A 157 -43.71 -7.70 -21.24
C LEU A 157 -45.00 -8.46 -21.54
N THR A 158 -45.92 -8.47 -20.57
CA THR A 158 -47.27 -8.99 -20.78
C THR A 158 -48.10 -8.02 -21.62
N SER A 159 -49.17 -8.50 -22.26
CA SER A 159 -50.04 -7.65 -23.09
C SER A 159 -50.65 -6.47 -22.32
N ASP A 160 -50.91 -6.65 -21.02
CA ASP A 160 -51.46 -5.60 -20.15
C ASP A 160 -50.40 -4.51 -19.87
N GLU A 161 -49.14 -4.89 -19.63
CA GLU A 161 -48.02 -3.96 -19.44
C GLU A 161 -47.67 -3.19 -20.72
N ILE A 162 -47.84 -3.83 -21.88
CA ILE A 162 -47.69 -3.17 -23.19
C ILE A 162 -48.78 -2.11 -23.37
N ALA A 163 -50.03 -2.42 -23.04
CA ALA A 163 -51.13 -1.46 -23.12
C ALA A 163 -50.91 -0.26 -22.18
N GLU A 164 -50.39 -0.51 -20.98
CA GLU A 164 -50.07 0.54 -20.02
C GLU A 164 -48.94 1.46 -20.52
N LEU A 165 -47.89 0.91 -21.14
CA LEU A 165 -46.81 1.70 -21.74
C LEU A 165 -47.29 2.55 -22.92
N ILE A 166 -48.15 1.99 -23.78
CA ILE A 166 -48.74 2.72 -24.91
C ILE A 166 -49.62 3.88 -24.39
N SER A 167 -50.42 3.65 -23.34
CA SER A 167 -51.26 4.71 -22.75
C SER A 167 -50.44 5.85 -22.13
N LYS A 168 -49.29 5.54 -21.52
CA LYS A 168 -48.38 6.56 -20.94
C LYS A 168 -47.59 7.32 -22.00
N GLN A 169 -47.32 6.73 -23.16
CA GLN A 169 -46.69 7.43 -24.29
C GLN A 169 -47.69 8.33 -25.04
N GLY A 170 -48.95 7.92 -25.15
CA GLY A 170 -50.01 8.72 -25.80
C GLY A 170 -50.33 10.04 -25.09
N THR A 171 -50.03 10.18 -23.80
CA THR A 171 -50.20 11.45 -23.05
C THR A 171 -49.05 12.44 -23.23
N VAL A 172 -47.88 12.01 -23.71
CA VAL A 172 -46.71 12.90 -23.87
C VAL A 172 -46.78 13.68 -25.19
N ASP A 173 -47.39 13.12 -26.22
CA ASP A 173 -47.54 13.79 -27.53
C ASP A 173 -48.64 14.87 -27.54
N ASP A 174 -49.65 14.78 -26.65
CA ASP A 174 -50.73 15.78 -26.54
C ASP A 174 -50.37 17.00 -25.67
N GLU A 175 -49.31 16.94 -24.86
CA GLU A 175 -48.81 18.10 -24.08
C GLU A 175 -47.73 18.91 -24.83
N LEU A 176 -47.34 18.50 -26.04
CA LEU A 176 -46.34 19.18 -26.88
C LEU A 176 -46.90 19.72 -28.21
N ALA A 177 -48.23 19.75 -28.38
CA ALA A 177 -48.92 20.32 -29.54
C ALA A 177 -49.47 21.74 -29.30
#